data_AF-A0AAC8TLV6-F1
#
_entry.id   AF-A0AAC8TLV6-F1
#
_cell.length_a   1.000
_cell.length_b   1.000
_cell.length_c   1.000
_cell.angle_alpha   90.00
_cell.angle_beta   90.00
_cell.angle_gamma   90.00
#
_symmetry.space_group_name_H-M   'P 1'
#
loop_
_entity.id
_entity.type
_entity.pdbx_description
1 polymer ?
#
loop_
_entity_poly.entity_id
_entity_poly.type
_entity_poly.pdbx_seq_one_letter_code
_entity_poly.pdbx_strand_id
1 'polypeptide(L)'
;MIYSSIKTHYLSAESGDRLVRYDIIATDSDTYLVKVIDEQKSTMAEPKPLLLIDQFHVTRSDYFEHYGINVAQQAITFNLPPSFEDYLLLYCQRHRNKYV
;
A
#
# COMPACT_ATOMS: atom_id res chain seq x y z
N MET A 1 18.28 8.74 -7.65
CA MET A 1 17.22 9.41 -6.87
C MET A 1 17.28 8.92 -5.45
N ILE A 2 17.27 9.84 -4.48
CA ILE A 2 17.14 9.52 -3.06
C ILE A 2 15.71 9.85 -2.68
N TYR A 3 15.00 8.90 -2.08
CA TYR A 3 13.66 9.13 -1.55
C TYR A 3 13.77 9.43 -0.06
N SER A 4 13.25 10.57 0.37
CA SER A 4 13.32 11.02 1.77
C SER A 4 12.21 10.45 2.65
N SER A 5 11.14 9.93 2.05
CA SER A 5 9.99 9.38 2.77
C SER A 5 9.63 8.00 2.22
N ILE A 6 10.05 6.97 2.96
CA ILE A 6 9.70 5.57 2.71
C ILE A 6 9.06 5.04 3.99
N LYS A 7 7.83 4.54 3.88
CA LYS A 7 7.14 3.80 4.95
C LYS A 7 7.08 2.33 4.55
N THR A 8 7.63 1.46 5.39
CA THR A 8 7.62 0.01 5.16
C THR A 8 6.60 -0.66 6.07
N HIS A 9 5.75 -1.49 5.49
CA HIS A 9 4.75 -2.28 6.19
C HIS A 9 4.90 -3.76 5.84
N TYR A 10 4.72 -4.64 6.82
CA TYR A 10 4.68 -6.08 6.61
C TYR A 10 3.24 -6.56 6.78
N LEU A 11 2.66 -7.09 5.70
CA LEU A 11 1.26 -7.49 5.66
C LEU A 11 1.14 -9.01 5.44
N SER A 12 0.36 -9.67 6.30
CA SER A 12 -0.11 -11.04 6.08
C SER A 12 -1.41 -11.02 5.27
N ALA A 13 -1.70 -12.13 4.59
CA ALA A 13 -3.03 -12.33 4.02
C ALA A 13 -4.01 -12.72 5.13
N GLU A 14 -5.30 -12.48 4.92
CA GLU A 14 -6.34 -12.97 5.84
C GLU A 14 -6.33 -14.50 6.03
N SER A 15 -5.86 -15.23 5.01
CA SER A 15 -5.84 -16.70 4.99
C SER A 15 -4.47 -17.32 5.29
N GLY A 16 -3.45 -16.55 5.67
CA GLY A 16 -2.15 -17.13 5.99
C GLY A 16 -1.09 -16.20 6.57
N ASP A 17 -0.14 -16.79 7.30
CA ASP A 17 0.89 -16.09 8.09
C ASP A 17 2.10 -15.59 7.28
N ARG A 18 2.08 -15.75 5.94
CA ARG A 18 3.17 -15.29 5.09
C ARG A 18 3.16 -13.76 5.03
N LEU A 19 4.14 -13.14 5.68
CA LEU A 19 4.38 -11.70 5.63
C LEU A 19 4.99 -11.30 4.29
N VAL A 20 4.40 -10.31 3.65
CA VAL A 20 4.90 -9.66 2.43
C VAL A 20 5.17 -8.20 2.77
N ARG A 21 6.30 -7.69 2.31
CA ARG A 21 6.73 -6.32 2.57
C ARG A 21 6.14 -5.37 1.52
N TYR A 22 5.55 -4.28 1.98
CA TYR A 22 5.03 -3.19 1.18
C TYR A 22 5.84 -1.93 1.52
N ASP A 23 6.63 -1.45 0.57
CA ASP A 23 7.35 -0.18 0.69
C ASP A 23 6.56 0.90 -0.03
N ILE A 24 6.04 1.86 0.75
CA ILE A 24 5.32 3.04 0.25
C ILE A 24 6.32 4.18 0.16
N ILE A 25 6.58 4.62 -1.05
CA ILE A 25 7.58 5.63 -1.38
C ILE A 25 6.84 6.87 -1.89
N ALA A 26 6.93 7.99 -1.18
CA ALA A 26 6.43 9.25 -1.71
C ALA A 26 7.37 9.71 -2.83
N THR A 27 6.86 9.81 -4.06
CA THR A 27 7.64 10.33 -5.20
C THR A 27 7.49 11.83 -5.29
N ASP A 28 6.28 12.34 -5.07
CA ASP A 28 5.91 13.76 -5.11
C ASP A 28 4.89 14.08 -4.00
N SER A 29 4.37 15.31 -3.97
CA SER A 29 3.38 15.72 -2.97
C SER A 29 2.04 14.97 -3.05
N ASP A 30 1.75 14.36 -4.20
CA ASP A 30 0.45 13.72 -4.48
C ASP A 30 0.53 12.27 -4.96
N THR A 31 1.75 11.78 -5.23
CA THR A 31 1.97 10.47 -5.85
C THR A 31 2.86 9.60 -4.98
N TYR A 32 2.42 8.36 -4.83
CA TYR A 32 3.06 7.36 -4.00
C TYR A 32 3.30 6.11 -4.85
N LEU A 33 4.53 5.63 -4.86
CA LEU A 33 4.92 4.36 -5.46
C LEU A 33 4.93 3.29 -4.38
N VAL A 34 4.15 2.24 -4.58
CA VAL A 34 4.12 1.07 -3.69
C VAL A 34 4.89 -0.06 -4.36
N LYS A 35 5.87 -0.62 -3.64
CA LYS A 35 6.61 -1.81 -4.05
C LYS A 35 6.26 -2.97 -3.15
N VAL A 36 5.88 -4.10 -3.75
CA VAL A 36 5.50 -5.32 -3.05
C VAL A 36 6.64 -6.31 -3.15
N ILE A 37 7.24 -6.66 -2.02
CA ILE A 37 8.46 -7.45 -1.93
C ILE A 37 8.22 -8.69 -1.09
N ASP A 38 8.54 -9.86 -1.65
CA ASP A 38 8.63 -11.11 -0.90
C ASP A 38 10.02 -11.26 -0.30
N GLU A 39 10.07 -11.31 1.03
CA GLU A 39 11.29 -11.70 1.74
C GLU A 39 11.24 -13.20 1.98
N GLN A 40 11.82 -13.98 1.06
CA GLN A 40 11.86 -15.43 1.23
C GLN A 40 12.72 -15.78 2.46
N LYS A 41 12.12 -16.49 3.41
CA LYS A 41 12.84 -17.08 4.54
C LYS A 41 13.59 -18.33 4.06
N SER A 42 14.67 -18.17 3.31
CA SER A 42 15.65 -19.26 3.14
C SER A 42 16.38 -19.46 4.47
N THR A 43 16.49 -20.72 4.90
CA THR A 43 17.20 -21.14 6.12
C THR A 43 18.72 -21.14 5.96
N MET A 44 19.25 -20.91 4.76
CA MET A 44 20.69 -20.95 4.51
C MET A 44 21.13 -19.83 3.56
N ALA A 45 22.05 -19.00 4.06
CA ALA A 45 22.77 -17.89 3.42
C ALA A 45 22.06 -16.51 3.36
N GLU A 46 22.73 -15.52 3.97
CA GLU A 46 22.53 -14.10 3.66
C GLU A 46 23.32 -13.72 2.40
N PRO A 47 22.87 -12.72 1.62
CA PRO A 47 21.64 -11.94 1.79
C PRO A 47 20.40 -12.71 1.33
N LYS A 48 19.30 -12.59 2.08
CA LYS A 48 18.02 -13.18 1.68
C LYS A 48 17.59 -12.59 0.32
N PRO A 49 17.16 -13.42 -0.64
CA PRO A 49 16.67 -12.91 -1.91
C PRO A 49 15.40 -12.09 -1.66
N LEU A 50 15.46 -10.81 -2.04
CA LEU A 50 14.31 -9.91 -2.11
C LEU A 50 13.69 -10.06 -3.49
N LEU A 51 12.47 -10.60 -3.55
CA LEU A 51 11.76 -10.73 -4.81
C LEU A 51 10.72 -9.61 -4.91
N LEU A 52 10.88 -8.70 -5.87
CA LEU A 52 9.81 -7.76 -6.20
C LEU A 52 8.67 -8.54 -6.88
N ILE A 53 7.55 -8.66 -6.18
CA ILE A 53 6.34 -9.34 -6.66
C ILE A 53 5.58 -8.42 -7.61
N ASP A 54 5.40 -7.16 -7.19
CA ASP A 54 4.61 -6.19 -7.94
C ASP A 54 5.02 -4.75 -7.59
N GLN A 55 4.61 -3.81 -8.43
CA GLN A 55 4.75 -2.38 -8.20
C GLN A 55 3.56 -1.61 -8.81
N PHE A 56 3.01 -0.67 -8.05
CA PHE A 56 1.91 0.16 -8.52
C PHE A 56 1.97 1.56 -7.92
N HIS A 57 1.25 2.49 -8.55
CA HIS A 57 1.16 3.88 -8.10
C HIS A 57 -0.21 4.12 -7.47
N VAL A 58 -0.22 4.94 -6.42
CA VAL A 58 -1.43 5.45 -5.79
C VAL A 58 -1.29 6.96 -5.68
N THR A 59 -2.33 7.68 -6.09
CA THR A 59 -2.40 9.14 -5.99
C THR A 59 -3.43 9.57 -4.95
N ARG A 60 -3.35 10.81 -4.43
CA ARG A 60 -4.44 11.30 -3.58
C ARG A 60 -5.71 11.55 -4.38
N SER A 61 -5.59 11.84 -5.67
CA SER A 61 -6.73 11.93 -6.58
C SER A 61 -7.57 10.65 -6.55
N ASP A 62 -6.93 9.47 -6.55
CA ASP A 62 -7.61 8.17 -6.42
C ASP A 62 -8.39 8.06 -5.10
N TYR A 63 -7.84 8.56 -4.00
CA TYR A 63 -8.52 8.61 -2.70
C TYR A 63 -9.74 9.54 -2.71
N PHE A 64 -9.60 10.74 -3.27
CA PHE A 64 -10.70 11.70 -3.36
C PHE A 64 -11.84 11.19 -4.25
N GLU A 65 -11.52 10.49 -5.34
CA GLU A 65 -12.50 9.83 -6.21
C GLU A 65 -13.19 8.67 -5.50
N HIS A 66 -12.42 7.80 -4.82
CA HIS A 66 -12.96 6.62 -4.11
C HIS A 66 -13.97 6.98 -3.02
N TYR A 67 -13.78 8.11 -2.34
CA TYR A 67 -14.67 8.59 -1.27
C TYR A 67 -15.59 9.74 -1.68
N GLY A 68 -15.55 10.20 -2.93
CA GLY A 68 -16.43 11.26 -3.42
C GLY A 68 -16.27 12.60 -2.69
N ILE A 69 -15.09 12.89 -2.12
CA ILE A 69 -14.85 14.05 -1.25
C ILE A 69 -14.94 15.38 -2.03
N ASN A 70 -14.76 15.35 -3.36
CA ASN A 70 -14.81 16.53 -4.24
C ASN A 70 -16.14 16.73 -4.99
N VAL A 71 -17.18 15.92 -4.73
CA VAL A 71 -18.46 16.05 -5.44
C VAL A 71 -19.43 16.89 -4.63
N ALA A 72 -19.95 17.98 -5.23
CA ALA A 72 -20.86 18.96 -4.62
C ALA A 72 -22.23 18.40 -4.14
N GLN A 73 -22.39 17.08 -4.10
CA GLN A 73 -23.60 16.37 -3.68
C GLN A 73 -23.21 15.30 -2.66
N GLN A 74 -22.85 15.72 -1.45
CA GLN A 74 -22.68 14.78 -0.35
C GLN A 74 -24.07 14.33 0.12
N ALA A 75 -24.52 13.17 -0.36
CA ALA A 75 -25.41 12.33 0.43
C ALA A 75 -24.71 12.05 1.75
N ILE A 76 -25.40 12.24 2.88
CA ILE A 76 -24.85 12.07 4.23
C ILE A 76 -24.39 10.61 4.37
N THR A 77 -23.12 10.35 4.09
CA THR A 77 -22.48 9.07 4.39
C THR A 77 -22.03 9.12 5.84
N PHE A 78 -22.67 8.30 6.68
CA PHE A 78 -22.40 8.21 8.12
C PHE A 78 -20.97 7.71 8.47
N ASN A 79 -20.20 7.27 7.48
CA ASN A 79 -18.82 6.83 7.66
C ASN A 79 -17.88 7.94 7.19
N LEU A 80 -17.22 8.61 8.14
CA LEU A 80 -16.12 9.51 7.83
C LEU A 80 -15.08 8.75 6.98
N PRO A 81 -14.59 9.32 5.86
CA PRO A 81 -13.52 8.70 5.12
C PRO A 81 -12.29 8.59 6.04
N PRO A 82 -11.55 7.47 6.00
CA PRO A 82 -10.33 7.31 6.77
C PRO A 82 -9.27 8.29 6.28
N SER A 83 -8.20 8.50 7.05
CA SER A 83 -7.09 9.34 6.58
C SER A 83 -6.48 8.76 5.29
N PHE A 84 -5.81 9.59 4.50
CA PHE A 84 -5.14 9.10 3.29
C PHE A 84 -4.08 8.02 3.60
N GLU A 85 -3.41 8.11 4.75
CA GLU A 85 -2.45 7.10 5.20
C GLU A 85 -3.13 5.76 5.51
N ASP A 86 -4.29 5.81 6.18
CA ASP A 86 -5.10 4.62 6.45
C ASP A 86 -5.68 4.03 5.15
N TYR A 87 -6.07 4.87 4.19
CA TYR A 87 -6.50 4.42 2.87
C TYR A 87 -5.40 3.65 2.15
N LEU A 88 -4.16 4.15 2.18
CA LEU A 88 -3.01 3.44 1.58
C LEU A 88 -2.82 2.06 2.21
N LEU A 89 -2.90 1.96 3.54
CA LEU A 89 -2.80 0.68 4.25
C LEU A 89 -3.93 -0.28 3.85
N LEU A 90 -5.17 0.20 3.82
CA LEU A 90 -6.33 -0.59 3.40
C LEU A 90 -6.21 -1.04 1.95
N TYR A 91 -5.70 -0.18 1.06
CA TYR A 91 -5.45 -0.52 -0.33
C TYR A 91 -4.39 -1.61 -0.45
N CYS A 92 -3.28 -1.51 0.28
CA CYS A 92 -2.24 -2.54 0.34
C CYS A 92 -2.77 -3.87 0.90
N GLN A 93 -3.61 -3.82 1.94
CA GLN A 93 -4.23 -5.03 2.50
C GLN A 93 -5.19 -5.70 1.50
N ARG A 94 -6.01 -4.92 0.78
CA ARG A 94 -6.88 -5.43 -0.28
C ARG A 94 -6.08 -6.06 -1.41
N HIS A 95 -4.97 -5.41 -1.82
CA HIS A 95 -4.05 -5.98 -2.80
C HIS A 95 -3.46 -7.31 -2.31
N ARG A 96 -2.97 -7.34 -1.06
CA ARG A 96 -2.42 -8.54 -0.42
C ARG A 96 -3.41 -9.70 -0.38
N ASN A 97 -4.68 -9.44 -0.10
CA ASN A 97 -5.71 -10.47 -0.03
C ASN A 97 -6.16 -10.96 -1.43
N LYS A 98 -5.99 -10.13 -2.47
CA LYS A 98 -6.52 -10.42 -3.82
C LYS A 98 -5.50 -11.03 -4.76
N TYR A 99 -4.23 -10.62 -4.70
CA TYR A 99 -3.24 -10.92 -5.75
C TYR A 99 -2.00 -11.68 -5.26
N VAL A 100 -1.71 -11.66 -3.97
CA VAL A 100 -0.49 -12.23 -3.37
C VAL A 100 -0.88 -13.33 -2.39
#